data_AF-A0A5S4T4B0-F1
#
_entry.id   AF-A0A5S4T4B0-F1
#
_cell.length_a   1.000
_cell.length_b   1.000
_cell.length_c   1.000
_cell.angle_alpha   90.00
_cell.angle_beta   90.00
_cell.angle_gamma   90.00
#
_symmetry.space_group_name_H-M   'P 1'
#
loop_
_entity.id
_entity.type
_entity.pdbx_description
1 polymer ?
#
loop_
_entity_poly.entity_id
_entity_poly.type
_entity_poly.pdbx_seq_one_letter_code
_entity_poly.pdbx_strand_id
1 'polypeptide(L)'
;MLDRHLKLLQFFIKNPSKHISSNEIAEHVNVSNRTVRNDIHVINSNFMDDIIVSIKSKGYQLNTSQYTLETITERYTHIQSYKEKLLLSMAYQLLMHNKSQTLQQLEQDYLLSKTVLNDYFVRIQQWCQKFNIVLTIKKKQGIVVD
;
A
#
# COMPACT_ATOMS: atom_id res chain seq x y z
N MET A 1 -0.09 2.50 -5.08
CA MET A 1 -1.00 3.56 -4.58
C MET A 1 -1.22 3.40 -3.08
N LEU A 2 -1.65 2.21 -2.63
CA LEU A 2 -1.78 1.87 -1.21
C LEU A 2 -0.50 2.12 -0.39
N ASP A 3 0.69 1.76 -0.89
CA ASP A 3 1.93 2.01 -0.14
C ASP A 3 2.23 3.50 0.07
N ARG A 4 1.84 4.35 -0.88
CA ARG A 4 2.00 5.81 -0.74
C ARG A 4 1.05 6.34 0.33
N HIS A 5 -0.20 5.86 0.35
CA HIS A 5 -1.17 6.22 1.38
C HIS A 5 -0.74 5.75 2.77
N LEU A 6 -0.22 4.54 2.89
CA LEU A 6 0.35 4.03 4.14
C LEU A 6 1.60 4.82 4.55
N LYS A 7 2.48 5.19 3.62
CA LYS A 7 3.63 6.06 3.90
C LYS A 7 3.19 7.43 4.42
N LEU A 8 2.13 8.00 3.84
CA LEU A 8 1.55 9.26 4.30
C LEU A 8 0.97 9.14 5.72
N LEU A 9 0.17 8.10 5.97
CA LEU A 9 -0.37 7.83 7.31
C LEU A 9 0.74 7.63 8.34
N GLN A 10 1.79 6.87 8.00
CA GLN A 10 2.95 6.68 8.87
C GLN A 10 3.64 8.01 9.18
N PHE A 11 3.72 8.93 8.20
CA PHE A 11 4.30 10.26 8.41
C PHE A 11 3.50 11.05 9.45
N PHE A 12 2.18 11.02 9.38
CA PHE A 12 1.31 11.64 10.37
C PHE A 12 1.37 10.96 11.75
N ILE A 13 1.36 9.63 11.81
CA ILE A 13 1.46 8.85 13.07
C ILE A 13 2.76 9.18 13.83
N LYS A 14 3.86 9.39 13.10
CA LYS A 14 5.16 9.80 13.68
C LYS A 14 5.19 11.26 14.14
N ASN A 15 4.20 12.07 13.74
CA ASN A 15 4.13 13.50 14.03
C ASN A 15 2.71 13.91 14.51
N PRO A 16 2.17 13.26 15.56
CA PRO A 16 0.73 13.29 15.87
C PRO A 16 0.19 14.67 16.27
N SER A 17 1.05 15.54 16.81
CA SER A 17 0.69 16.89 17.25
C SER A 17 1.18 17.99 16.29
N LYS A 18 1.80 17.63 15.16
CA LYS A 18 2.37 18.58 14.21
C LYS A 18 1.37 18.91 13.11
N HIS A 19 1.26 20.20 12.79
CA HIS A 19 0.64 20.61 11.53
C HIS A 19 1.66 20.44 10.40
N ILE A 20 1.31 19.65 9.39
CA ILE A 20 2.16 19.32 8.26
C ILE A 20 1.63 20.04 7.02
N SER A 21 2.44 20.90 6.41
CA SER A 21 2.05 21.63 5.20
C SER A 21 1.90 20.71 3.98
N SER A 22 1.17 21.15 2.95
CA SER A 22 1.06 20.39 1.70
C SER A 22 2.44 20.15 1.05
N ASN A 23 3.35 21.13 1.15
CA ASN A 23 4.69 21.05 0.60
C ASN A 23 5.53 19.98 1.32
N GLU A 24 5.51 19.95 2.66
CA GLU A 24 6.20 18.90 3.43
C GLU A 24 5.70 17.49 3.06
N ILE A 25 4.38 17.35 2.85
CA ILE A 25 3.81 16.07 2.40
C ILE A 25 4.27 15.74 0.98
N ALA A 26 4.17 16.71 0.07
CA ALA A 26 4.54 16.57 -1.33
C ALA A 26 6.00 16.10 -1.49
N GLU A 27 6.91 16.71 -0.72
CA GLU A 27 8.32 16.32 -0.66
C GLU A 27 8.49 14.91 -0.06
N HIS A 28 7.81 14.60 1.05
CA HIS A 28 7.96 13.31 1.74
C HIS A 28 7.54 12.11 0.87
N VAL A 29 6.47 12.25 0.08
CA VAL A 29 5.96 11.19 -0.79
C VAL A 29 6.29 11.40 -2.28
N ASN A 30 7.06 12.43 -2.62
CA ASN A 30 7.49 12.79 -3.97
C ASN A 30 6.33 12.93 -4.98
N VAL A 31 5.36 13.81 -4.68
CA VAL A 31 4.20 14.08 -5.54
C VAL A 31 3.84 15.55 -5.55
N SER A 32 2.97 15.97 -6.48
CA SER A 32 2.46 17.35 -6.50
C SER A 32 1.50 17.63 -5.33
N ASN A 33 1.37 18.90 -4.95
CA ASN A 33 0.34 19.35 -3.99
C ASN A 33 -1.09 18.97 -4.41
N ARG A 34 -1.39 18.89 -5.72
CA ARG A 34 -2.69 18.40 -6.21
C ARG A 34 -2.88 16.93 -5.83
N THR A 35 -1.85 16.12 -6.02
CA THR A 35 -1.84 14.70 -5.65
C THR A 35 -1.96 14.50 -4.15
N VAL A 36 -1.31 15.34 -3.33
CA VAL A 36 -1.46 15.32 -1.87
C VAL A 36 -2.92 15.46 -1.45
N ARG A 37 -3.64 16.45 -2.01
CA ARG A 37 -5.07 16.65 -1.70
C ARG A 37 -5.91 15.45 -2.09
N ASN A 38 -5.66 14.88 -3.27
CA ASN A 38 -6.35 13.68 -3.73
C ASN A 38 -6.05 12.46 -2.82
N ASP A 39 -4.79 12.26 -2.43
CA ASP A 39 -4.40 11.16 -1.56
C ASP A 39 -5.04 11.28 -0.18
N ILE A 40 -5.08 12.50 0.40
CA ILE A 40 -5.77 12.76 1.67
C ILE A 40 -7.27 12.45 1.54
N HIS A 41 -7.91 12.90 0.45
CA HIS A 41 -9.32 12.60 0.21
C HIS A 41 -9.57 11.08 0.14
N VAL A 42 -8.75 10.34 -0.61
CA VAL A 42 -8.87 8.87 -0.73
C VAL A 42 -8.62 8.17 0.60
N ILE A 43 -7.66 8.64 1.41
CA ILE A 43 -7.40 8.12 2.76
C ILE A 43 -8.61 8.36 3.66
N ASN A 44 -9.14 9.57 3.69
CA ASN A 44 -10.31 9.90 4.51
C ASN A 44 -11.55 9.09 4.10
N SER A 45 -11.71 8.71 2.84
CA SER A 45 -12.86 7.92 2.40
C SER A 45 -12.71 6.40 2.57
N ASN A 46 -11.48 5.87 2.57
CA ASN A 46 -11.25 4.41 2.52
C ASN A 46 -10.53 3.84 3.75
N PHE A 47 -9.80 4.67 4.50
CA PHE A 47 -9.08 4.22 5.69
C PHE A 47 -9.91 4.43 6.94
N MET A 48 -10.18 5.68 7.31
CA MET A 48 -11.01 6.12 8.43
C MET A 48 -11.58 7.49 8.08
N ASP A 49 -12.87 7.70 8.34
CA ASP A 49 -13.56 8.95 7.99
C ASP A 49 -12.88 10.16 8.61
N ASP A 50 -12.49 11.11 7.77
CA ASP A 50 -11.84 12.37 8.17
C ASP A 50 -10.64 12.20 9.12
N ILE A 51 -9.85 11.15 8.92
CA ILE A 51 -8.64 10.89 9.73
C ILE A 51 -7.57 11.98 9.60
N ILE A 52 -7.47 12.63 8.44
CA ILE A 52 -6.56 13.77 8.22
C ILE A 52 -7.42 15.01 7.95
N VAL A 53 -7.30 16.02 8.82
CA VAL A 53 -8.07 17.27 8.75
C VAL A 53 -7.20 18.44 8.31
N SER A 54 -7.79 19.34 7.52
CA SER A 54 -7.17 20.59 7.11
C SER A 54 -7.36 21.67 8.17
N ILE A 55 -6.27 22.30 8.59
CA ILE A 55 -6.25 23.40 9.55
C ILE A 55 -5.84 24.67 8.82
N LYS A 56 -6.76 25.65 8.80
CA LYS A 56 -6.59 26.92 8.07
C LYS A 56 -5.25 27.56 8.40
N SER A 57 -4.48 27.86 7.35
CA SER A 57 -3.15 28.49 7.42
C SER A 57 -2.06 27.69 8.18
N LYS A 58 -2.33 26.44 8.60
CA LYS A 58 -1.35 25.59 9.30
C LYS A 58 -1.00 24.31 8.53
N GLY A 59 -1.89 23.82 7.67
CA GLY A 59 -1.67 22.59 6.88
C GLY A 59 -2.63 21.49 7.30
N TYR A 60 -2.13 20.28 7.47
CA TYR A 60 -2.91 19.08 7.82
C TYR A 60 -2.44 18.48 9.14
N GLN A 61 -3.33 17.77 9.83
CA GLN A 61 -3.01 17.01 11.04
C GLN A 61 -3.91 15.79 11.17
N LEU A 62 -3.57 14.86 12.07
CA LEU A 62 -4.48 13.78 12.46
C LEU A 62 -5.68 14.36 13.22
N ASN A 63 -6.85 13.78 12.97
CA ASN A 63 -8.09 14.10 13.68
C ASN A 63 -8.12 13.41 15.04
N THR A 64 -7.29 13.92 15.96
CA THR A 64 -7.20 13.41 17.34
C THR A 64 -8.40 13.79 18.20
N SER A 65 -9.29 14.65 17.71
CA SER A 65 -10.61 14.89 18.31
C SER A 65 -11.59 13.73 18.11
N GLN A 66 -11.43 12.96 17.03
CA GLN A 66 -12.33 11.86 16.68
C GLN A 66 -11.72 10.49 17.01
N TYR A 67 -10.41 10.35 16.89
CA TYR A 67 -9.71 9.09 17.08
C TYR A 67 -8.51 9.23 18.00
N THR A 68 -8.27 8.26 18.87
CA THR A 68 -7.03 8.20 19.63
C THR A 68 -5.87 7.78 18.72
N LEU A 69 -4.64 8.20 19.04
CA LEU A 69 -3.46 7.77 18.31
C LEU A 69 -3.30 6.24 18.31
N GLU A 70 -3.70 5.59 19.41
CA GLU A 70 -3.71 4.14 19.55
C GLU A 70 -4.59 3.48 18.50
N THR A 71 -5.87 3.87 18.39
CA THR A 71 -6.81 3.31 17.40
C THR A 71 -6.32 3.50 15.96
N ILE A 72 -5.73 4.67 15.65
CA ILE A 72 -5.16 4.96 14.33
C ILE A 72 -3.98 4.00 14.04
N THR A 73 -3.11 3.83 15.03
CA THR A 73 -1.90 2.99 14.93
C THR A 73 -2.25 1.51 14.83
N GLU A 74 -3.23 1.04 15.59
CA GLU A 74 -3.74 -0.33 15.51
C GLU A 74 -4.29 -0.63 14.12
N ARG A 75 -5.14 0.25 13.58
CA ARG A 75 -5.71 0.06 12.24
C ARG A 75 -4.63 0.10 11.16
N TYR A 76 -3.67 1.03 11.26
CA TYR A 76 -2.52 1.08 10.36
C TYR A 76 -1.74 -0.23 10.40
N THR A 77 -1.44 -0.73 11.60
CA THR A 77 -0.68 -1.97 11.82
C THR A 77 -1.43 -3.17 11.26
N HIS A 78 -2.74 -3.28 11.51
CA HIS A 78 -3.58 -4.34 10.96
C HIS A 78 -3.52 -4.38 9.43
N ILE A 79 -3.68 -3.23 8.77
CA ILE A 79 -3.62 -3.15 7.30
C ILE A 79 -2.22 -3.49 6.77
N GLN A 80 -1.17 -2.97 7.41
CA GLN A 80 0.21 -3.28 7.04
C GLN A 80 0.52 -4.77 7.18
N SER A 81 0.13 -5.40 8.29
CA SER A 81 0.31 -6.84 8.50
C SER A 81 -0.51 -7.68 7.52
N TYR A 82 -1.74 -7.26 7.20
CA TYR A 82 -2.54 -7.94 6.17
C TYR A 82 -1.84 -7.88 4.81
N LYS A 83 -1.32 -6.72 4.42
CA LYS A 83 -0.56 -6.52 3.18
C LYS A 83 0.66 -7.44 3.09
N GLU A 84 1.41 -7.55 4.19
CA GLU A 84 2.59 -8.42 4.28
C GLU A 84 2.22 -9.90 4.20
N LYS A 85 1.18 -10.33 4.91
CA LYS A 85 0.65 -11.70 4.82
C LYS A 85 0.21 -12.05 3.40
N LEU A 86 -0.43 -11.11 2.71
CA LEU A 86 -0.91 -11.27 1.34
C LEU A 86 0.23 -11.41 0.32
N LEU A 87 1.29 -10.61 0.48
CA LEU A 87 2.48 -10.72 -0.35
C LEU A 87 3.19 -12.07 -0.12
N LEU A 88 3.28 -12.51 1.14
CA LEU A 88 3.90 -13.78 1.51
C LEU A 88 3.10 -14.98 0.98
N SER A 89 1.78 -14.97 1.12
CA SER A 89 0.93 -16.05 0.60
C SER A 89 1.00 -16.13 -0.92
N MET A 90 1.00 -14.99 -1.62
CA MET A 90 1.18 -14.95 -3.07
C MET A 90 2.56 -15.48 -3.48
N ALA A 91 3.63 -15.10 -2.78
CA ALA A 91 4.97 -15.63 -3.04
C ALA A 91 5.05 -17.14 -2.83
N TYR A 92 4.48 -17.65 -1.73
CA TYR A 92 4.41 -19.08 -1.45
C TYR A 92 3.65 -19.83 -2.55
N GLN A 93 2.47 -19.34 -2.93
CA GLN A 93 1.65 -19.93 -3.99
C GLN A 93 2.38 -19.95 -5.34
N LEU A 94 3.09 -18.89 -5.71
CA LEU A 94 3.81 -18.82 -6.97
C LEU A 94 5.06 -19.71 -7.02
N LEU A 95 5.78 -19.82 -5.91
CA LEU A 95 7.08 -20.49 -5.87
C LEU A 95 7.01 -21.95 -5.44
N MET A 96 6.02 -22.33 -4.65
CA MET A 96 5.93 -23.67 -4.06
C MET A 96 4.86 -24.54 -4.72
N HIS A 97 3.84 -23.97 -5.38
CA HIS A 97 2.84 -24.77 -6.06
C HIS A 97 3.35 -25.23 -7.44
N ASN A 98 3.20 -26.52 -7.73
CA ASN A 98 3.53 -27.14 -9.02
C ASN A 98 2.51 -26.83 -10.14
N LYS A 99 1.66 -25.82 -9.94
CA LYS A 99 0.59 -25.44 -10.87
C LYS A 99 0.84 -24.04 -11.37
N SER A 100 0.99 -23.91 -12.68
CA SER A 100 1.06 -22.60 -13.31
C SER A 100 -0.28 -21.86 -13.17
N GLN A 101 -0.21 -20.58 -12.82
CA GLN A 101 -1.39 -19.73 -12.62
C GLN A 101 -1.33 -18.47 -13.48
N THR A 102 -2.49 -18.01 -13.95
CA THR A 102 -2.58 -16.74 -14.67
C THR A 102 -2.81 -15.59 -13.72
N LEU A 103 -2.45 -14.37 -14.12
CA LEU A 103 -2.80 -13.15 -13.34
C LEU A 103 -4.31 -13.06 -13.08
N GLN A 104 -5.14 -13.47 -14.05
CA GLN A 104 -6.60 -13.47 -13.89
C GLN A 104 -7.07 -14.44 -12.81
N GLN A 105 -6.45 -15.62 -12.68
CA GLN A 105 -6.75 -16.55 -11.60
C GLN A 105 -6.37 -15.95 -10.25
N LEU A 106 -5.19 -15.33 -10.16
CA LEU A 106 -4.76 -14.66 -8.92
C LEU A 106 -5.66 -13.48 -8.55
N GLU A 107 -6.20 -12.74 -9.52
CA GLU A 107 -7.17 -11.67 -9.26
C GLU A 107 -8.43 -12.20 -8.57
N GLN A 108 -8.89 -13.40 -8.97
CA GLN A 108 -10.04 -14.06 -8.33
C GLN A 108 -9.68 -14.66 -6.97
N ASP A 109 -8.54 -15.33 -6.85
CA ASP A 109 -8.10 -15.98 -5.61
C ASP A 109 -7.87 -14.96 -4.49
N TYR A 110 -7.31 -13.80 -4.83
CA TYR A 110 -6.94 -12.77 -3.85
C TYR A 110 -7.91 -11.59 -3.78
N LEU A 111 -8.91 -11.54 -4.67
CA LEU A 111 -9.87 -10.43 -4.79
C LEU A 111 -9.17 -9.06 -4.95
N LEU A 112 -8.09 -9.02 -5.73
CA LEU A 112 -7.29 -7.83 -5.96
C LEU A 112 -7.46 -7.30 -7.37
N SER A 113 -7.38 -5.98 -7.51
CA SER A 113 -7.24 -5.37 -8.84
C SER A 113 -5.93 -5.79 -9.52
N LYS A 114 -5.96 -5.88 -10.85
CA LYS A 114 -4.79 -6.12 -11.70
C LYS A 114 -3.56 -5.28 -11.33
N THR A 115 -3.79 -4.00 -11.02
CA THR A 115 -2.72 -3.06 -10.69
C THR A 115 -2.02 -3.42 -9.38
N VAL A 116 -2.77 -3.79 -8.34
CA VAL A 116 -2.20 -4.22 -7.05
C VAL A 116 -1.46 -5.55 -7.23
N LEU A 117 -2.06 -6.47 -7.96
CA LEU A 117 -1.48 -7.80 -8.18
C LEU A 117 -0.18 -7.73 -8.96
N ASN A 118 -0.11 -6.87 -9.98
CA ASN A 118 1.11 -6.63 -10.74
C ASN A 118 2.22 -5.99 -9.89
N ASP A 119 1.89 -5.06 -8.98
CA ASP A 119 2.87 -4.50 -8.03
C ASP A 119 3.45 -5.58 -7.12
N TYR A 120 2.62 -6.48 -6.59
CA TYR A 120 3.10 -7.62 -5.79
C TYR A 120 3.96 -8.58 -6.61
N PHE A 121 3.52 -8.91 -7.84
CA PHE A 121 4.27 -9.78 -8.74
C PHE A 121 5.67 -9.23 -9.01
N VAL A 122 5.78 -7.93 -9.32
CA VAL A 122 7.08 -7.27 -9.55
C VAL A 122 7.97 -7.32 -8.30
N ARG A 123 7.42 -7.12 -7.09
CA ARG A 123 8.19 -7.22 -5.83
C ARG A 123 8.71 -8.63 -5.61
N ILE A 124 7.88 -9.66 -5.83
CA ILE A 124 8.29 -11.06 -5.70
C ILE A 124 9.36 -11.38 -6.75
N GLN A 125 9.17 -10.95 -7.99
CA GLN A 125 10.13 -11.13 -9.08
C GLN A 125 11.49 -10.52 -8.72
N GLN A 126 11.52 -9.28 -8.22
CA GLN A 126 12.74 -8.61 -7.76
C GLN A 126 13.42 -9.33 -6.58
N TRP A 127 12.63 -9.92 -5.69
CA TRP A 127 13.17 -10.73 -4.59
C TRP A 127 13.79 -12.03 -5.10
N CYS A 128 13.12 -12.73 -6.02
CA CYS A 128 13.61 -13.97 -6.65
C CYS A 128 14.93 -13.77 -7.40
N GLN A 129 15.10 -12.62 -8.07
CA GLN A 129 16.34 -12.26 -8.77
C GLN A 129 17.57 -12.29 -7.86
N LYS A 130 17.42 -12.01 -6.55
CA LYS A 130 18.53 -12.07 -5.57
C LYS A 130 19.05 -13.49 -5.34
N PHE A 131 18.25 -14.50 -5.71
CA PHE A 131 18.55 -15.92 -5.57
C PHE A 131 18.75 -16.60 -6.92
N ASN A 132 18.89 -15.82 -8.02
CA ASN A 132 18.96 -16.32 -9.39
C ASN A 132 17.73 -17.14 -9.83
N ILE A 133 16.57 -16.87 -9.23
CA ILE A 133 15.29 -17.49 -9.62
C ILE A 133 14.58 -16.56 -10.61
N VAL A 134 14.14 -17.09 -11.75
CA VAL A 134 13.49 -16.32 -12.81
C VAL A 134 11.99 -16.54 -12.77
N LEU A 135 11.26 -15.52 -12.32
CA LEU A 135 9.80 -15.50 -12.31
C LEU A 135 9.29 -14.71 -13.52
N THR A 136 8.56 -15.35 -14.45
CA THR A 136 8.06 -14.71 -15.68
C THR A 136 6.60 -15.04 -15.98
N ILE A 137 5.93 -14.17 -16.74
CA ILE A 137 4.59 -14.42 -17.26
C ILE A 137 4.74 -14.89 -18.72
N LYS A 138 4.45 -16.16 -19.00
CA LYS A 138 4.48 -16.74 -20.35
C LYS A 138 3.06 -16.84 -20.93
N LYS A 139 2.88 -16.40 -22.17
CA LYS A 139 1.58 -16.46 -22.87
C LYS A 139 1.08 -17.90 -22.95
N LYS A 140 -0.21 -18.13 -22.67
CA LYS A 140 -0.88 -19.44 -22.59
C LYS A 140 -0.40 -20.39 -21.47
N GLN A 141 0.73 -20.11 -20.84
CA GLN A 141 1.26 -20.93 -19.75
C GLN A 141 0.93 -20.33 -18.39
N GLY A 142 0.91 -19.00 -18.24
CA GLY A 142 0.72 -18.33 -16.96
C GLY A 142 2.06 -17.89 -16.36
N ILE A 143 2.15 -17.86 -15.04
CA ILE A 143 3.36 -17.51 -14.29
C ILE A 143 4.22 -18.76 -14.16
N VAL A 144 5.48 -18.65 -14.57
CA VAL A 144 6.47 -19.74 -14.57
C VAL A 144 7.68 -19.34 -13.75
N VAL A 145 8.20 -20.31 -12.99
CA VAL A 145 9.42 -20.22 -12.19
C VAL A 145 10.47 -21.08 -12.87
N ASP A 146 11.56 -20.46 -13.34
CA ASP A 146 12.72 -21.11 -13.95
C ASP A 146 13.98 -20.92 -13.08
#